data_AF-A0A941WUT4-F1
#
_entry.id   AF-A0A941WUT4-F1
#
_cell.length_a   1.000
_cell.length_b   1.000
_cell.length_c   1.000
_cell.angle_alpha   90.00
_cell.angle_beta   90.00
_cell.angle_gamma   90.00
#
_symmetry.space_group_name_H-M   'P 1'
#
loop_
_entity.id
_entity.type
_entity.pdbx_description
1 polymer ?
#
loop_
_entity_poly.entity_id
_entity_poly.type
_entity_poly.pdbx_seq_one_letter_code
_entity_poly.pdbx_strand_id
1 'polypeptide(L)' 'DDIEVLTEQWRQTVGIREIPGGYYTGRHITNAVRKVINDQEDPRETIIDYTITINEEIAKKRSEFGLPLE' A
#
# COMPACT_ATOMS: atom_id res chain seq x y z
N ASP A 1 24.60 -13.91 -16.43
CA ASP A 1 23.17 -13.88 -16.79
C ASP A 1 22.33 -13.53 -15.58
N ASP A 2 22.11 -14.42 -14.60
CA ASP A 2 21.23 -14.12 -13.45
C ASP A 2 21.64 -12.90 -12.60
N ILE A 3 22.95 -12.72 -12.35
CA ILE A 3 23.47 -11.58 -11.58
C ILE A 3 23.18 -10.25 -12.27
N GLU A 4 23.24 -10.23 -13.60
CA GLU A 4 22.97 -9.03 -14.39
C GLU A 4 21.48 -8.65 -14.31
N VAL A 5 20.59 -9.64 -14.44
CA VAL A 5 19.14 -9.47 -14.29
C VAL A 5 18.78 -8.96 -12.88
N LEU A 6 19.36 -9.55 -11.83
CA LEU A 6 19.12 -9.11 -10.45
C LEU A 6 19.64 -7.70 -10.19
N THR A 7 20.79 -7.35 -10.77
CA THR A 7 21.37 -6.00 -10.64
C THR A 7 20.49 -4.97 -11.34
N GLU A 8 19.91 -5.30 -12.49
CA GLU A 8 18.97 -4.39 -13.17
C GLU A 8 17.68 -4.21 -12.38
N GLN A 9 17.09 -5.28 -11.83
CA GLN A 9 15.93 -5.18 -10.94
C GLN A 9 16.22 -4.30 -9.71
N TRP A 10 17.40 -4.45 -9.12
CA TRP A 10 17.82 -3.64 -7.96
C TRP A 10 17.89 -2.15 -8.30
N ARG A 11 18.37 -1.79 -9.50
CA ARG A 11 18.44 -0.38 -9.95
C ARG A 11 17.08 0.28 -10.10
N GLN A 12 16.04 -0.51 -10.38
CA GLN A 12 14.66 -0.02 -10.52
C GLN A 12 13.88 -0.05 -9.20
N THR A 13 14.44 -0.62 -8.14
CA THR A 13 13.74 -0.78 -6.86
C THR A 13 13.83 0.49 -6.03
N VAL A 14 12.69 0.94 -5.52
CA VAL A 14 12.61 2.04 -4.53
C VAL A 14 12.13 1.50 -3.20
N GLY A 15 12.74 1.97 -2.12
CA GLY A 15 12.29 1.66 -0.77
C GLY A 15 10.97 2.36 -0.46
N ILE A 16 10.06 1.65 0.21
CA ILE A 16 8.85 2.25 0.75
C ILE A 16 9.21 2.95 2.06
N ARG A 17 8.85 4.23 2.19
CA ARG A 17 9.08 4.98 3.44
C ARG A 17 8.15 4.44 4.53
N GLU A 18 8.73 4.07 5.66
CA GLU A 18 7.97 3.71 6.85
C GLU A 18 7.32 4.93 7.49
N ILE A 19 6.02 4.83 7.75
CA ILE A 19 5.21 5.85 8.43
C ILE A 19 4.31 5.17 9.47
N PRO A 20 3.85 5.89 10.51
CA PRO A 20 2.82 5.36 11.40
C PRO A 20 1.58 4.94 10.61
N GLY A 21 1.12 3.70 10.82
CA GLY A 21 0.04 3.11 10.03
C GLY A 21 0.45 2.53 8.67
N GLY A 22 1.71 2.65 8.26
CA GLY A 22 2.19 2.20 6.93
C GLY A 22 2.02 0.70 6.67
N TYR A 23 2.07 -0.13 7.72
CA TYR A 23 1.78 -1.57 7.64
C TYR A 23 0.37 -1.87 7.06
N TYR A 24 -0.56 -0.94 7.24
CA TYR A 24 -1.94 -1.08 6.80
C TYR A 24 -2.06 -1.02 5.27
N THR A 25 -1.22 -0.21 4.62
CA THR A 25 -1.15 -0.02 3.17
C THR A 25 -0.90 -1.33 2.44
N GLY A 26 0.23 -2.01 2.73
CA GLY A 26 0.57 -3.26 2.04
C GLY A 26 -0.46 -4.38 2.25
N ARG A 27 -1.03 -4.47 3.47
CA ARG A 27 -2.10 -5.41 3.80
C ARG A 27 -3.36 -5.14 2.97
N HIS A 28 -3.77 -3.88 2.85
CA HIS A 28 -5.03 -3.53 2.21
C HIS A 28 -4.93 -3.55 0.68
N ILE A 29 -3.75 -3.25 0.11
CA ILE A 29 -3.49 -3.49 -1.32
C ILE A 29 -3.62 -4.99 -1.65
N THR A 30 -3.05 -5.86 -0.81
CA THR A 30 -3.19 -7.32 -0.99
C THR A 30 -4.65 -7.76 -0.92
N ASN A 31 -5.43 -7.18 0.00
CA ASN A 31 -6.84 -7.48 0.12
C ASN A 31 -7.65 -6.97 -1.08
N ALA A 32 -7.35 -5.77 -1.60
CA ALA A 32 -7.97 -5.22 -2.80
C ALA A 32 -7.79 -6.15 -4.00
N VAL A 33 -6.56 -6.62 -4.23
CA VAL A 33 -6.26 -7.57 -5.32
C VAL A 33 -7.04 -8.87 -5.14
N ARG A 34 -7.07 -9.42 -3.91
CA ARG A 34 -7.83 -10.65 -3.62
C ARG A 34 -9.32 -10.48 -3.89
N LYS A 35 -9.90 -9.33 -3.52
CA LYS A 35 -11.31 -9.04 -3.68
C LYS A 35 -11.71 -8.96 -5.16
N VAL A 36 -10.88 -8.31 -5.97
CA VAL A 36 -11.07 -8.28 -7.43
C VAL A 36 -10.95 -9.68 -8.05
N ILE A 37 -9.91 -10.45 -7.71
CA ILE A 37 -9.66 -11.75 -8.33
C ILE A 37 -10.69 -12.81 -7.89
N ASN A 38 -10.97 -12.88 -6.60
CA ASN A 38 -11.82 -13.93 -6.03
C ASN A 38 -13.30 -13.61 -6.15
N ASP A 39 -13.67 -12.35 -5.91
CA ASP A 39 -15.07 -11.93 -5.76
C ASP A 39 -15.58 -11.17 -7.01
N GLN A 40 -14.72 -10.98 -8.02
CA GLN A 40 -15.02 -10.28 -9.28
C GLN A 40 -15.55 -8.86 -9.08
N GLU A 41 -15.13 -8.20 -8.01
CA GLU A 41 -15.48 -6.79 -7.79
C GLU A 41 -14.84 -5.87 -8.85
N ASP A 42 -15.48 -4.72 -9.05
CA ASP A 42 -14.98 -3.70 -9.96
C ASP A 42 -13.61 -3.18 -9.47
N PRO A 43 -12.53 -3.33 -10.26
CA PRO A 43 -11.19 -2.97 -9.82
C PRO A 43 -11.03 -1.48 -9.46
N ARG A 44 -11.79 -0.60 -10.12
CA ARG A 44 -11.72 0.85 -9.89
C ARG A 44 -12.36 1.18 -8.55
N GLU A 45 -13.57 0.70 -8.29
CA GLU A 45 -14.24 0.95 -7.02
C GLU A 45 -13.45 0.32 -5.87
N THR A 46 -13.02 -0.94 -6.01
CA THR A 46 -12.27 -1.63 -4.95
C THR A 46 -10.99 -0.89 -4.55
N ILE A 47 -10.19 -0.40 -5.52
CA ILE A 47 -8.95 0.30 -5.15
C ILE A 47 -9.21 1.67 -4.51
N ILE A 48 -10.29 2.35 -4.89
CA ILE A 48 -10.70 3.63 -4.30
C ILE A 48 -11.13 3.41 -2.84
N ASP A 49 -11.99 2.43 -2.57
CA ASP A 49 -12.46 2.10 -1.22
C ASP A 49 -11.30 1.76 -0.27
N TYR A 50 -10.36 0.92 -0.75
CA TYR A 50 -9.18 0.59 0.04
C TYR A 50 -8.25 1.78 0.23
N THR A 51 -8.15 2.70 -0.75
CA THR A 51 -7.37 3.94 -0.60
C THR A 51 -7.94 4.83 0.51
N ILE A 52 -9.26 5.00 0.56
CA ILE A 52 -9.94 5.75 1.63
C ILE A 52 -9.63 5.10 2.98
N THR A 53 -9.82 3.78 3.09
CA THR A 53 -9.59 3.03 4.33
C THR A 53 -8.13 3.14 4.81
N ILE A 54 -7.16 3.08 3.90
CA ILE A 54 -5.74 3.23 4.20
C ILE A 54 -5.45 4.64 4.73
N ASN A 55 -5.98 5.67 4.06
CA ASN A 55 -5.77 7.06 4.46
C ASN A 55 -6.37 7.37 5.84
N GLU A 56 -7.53 6.79 6.15
CA GLU A 56 -8.15 6.93 7.48
C GLU A 56 -7.27 6.34 8.59
N GLU A 57 -6.68 5.16 8.40
CA GLU A 57 -5.76 4.57 9.39
C GLU A 57 -4.48 5.41 9.53
N ILE A 58 -3.91 5.89 8.43
CA ILE A 58 -2.73 6.77 8.47
C ILE A 58 -3.06 8.05 9.26
N ALA A 59 -4.19 8.70 8.96
CA ALA A 59 -4.61 9.90 9.66
C ALA A 59 -4.81 9.65 11.16
N LYS A 60 -5.52 8.57 11.50
CA LYS A 60 -5.75 8.14 12.89
C LYS A 60 -4.43 7.92 13.63
N LYS A 61 -3.48 7.21 13.02
CA LYS A 61 -2.17 6.93 13.63
C LYS A 61 -1.32 8.18 13.77
N ARG A 62 -1.35 9.08 12.80
CA ARG A 62 -0.66 10.38 12.91
C ARG A 62 -1.24 11.20 14.07
N SER A 63 -2.56 11.26 14.21
CA SER A 63 -3.20 11.94 15.35
C SER A 63 -2.85 11.28 16.70
N GLU A 64 -2.82 9.94 16.78
CA GLU A 64 -2.43 9.19 17.98
C GLU A 64 -1.03 9.58 18.49
N PHE A 65 -0.10 9.85 17.57
CA PHE A 65 1.28 10.24 17.88
C PHE A 65 1.53 11.76 17.85
N GLY A 66 0.49 12.59 17.70
CA GLY A 66 0.63 14.04 17.65
C GLY A 66 1.39 14.56 16.41
N LEU A 67 1.38 13.81 15.31
CA LEU A 67 1.98 14.18 14.04
C LEU A 67 1.00 15.01 13.19
N PRO A 68 1.49 15.95 12.36
CA PRO A 68 0.61 16.77 11.51
C PRO A 68 -0.11 15.91 10.47
N LEU A 69 -1.39 16.17 10.22
CA LEU A 69 -2.08 15.63 9.04
C LEU A 69 -1.59 16.39 7.80
N GLU A 70 -1.36 15.68 6.71
CA GLU A 70 -1.10 16.29 5.40
C GLU A 70 -2.39 16.80 4.77
#